data_AF-A0A4Q1BHK3-F1
#
_entry.id   AF-A0A4Q1BHK3-F1
#
_cell.length_a   1.000
_cell.length_b   1.000
_cell.length_c   1.000
_cell.angle_alpha   90.00
_cell.angle_beta   90.00
_cell.angle_gamma   90.00
#
_symmetry.space_group_name_H-M   'P 1'
#
loop_
_entity.id
_entity.type
_entity.pdbx_description
1 polymer ?
#
loop_
_entity_poly.entity_id
_entity_poly.type
_entity_poly.pdbx_seq_one_letter_code
_entity_poly.pdbx_strand_id
1 'polypeptide(L)'
;MLAHVTLIQEGNTLPGQLRALDFADEARRITDYCLQSGSREPAHAQAAIILGVYEMHPHSHHSAARLNAALVYMDSCLRACVSQRLDVDNPHISASLVGSLRQQLPSPSRTEGAAPHVKRWVNFPAWSEEWTPAEVQREEMRRMFWSASAVTASAGLWRCTIGRAPLVLSSTLPVNFSVLYPGEAYYQQKGEWERGKLTPWALYHRTISLWHMTVNSGNVDRARRSEIVQELQAIEEALSMFSDMADYYIWQAKDWIIVTRMFLNAVNWSRLDSWFQRRLVTLAQFADPPDGIPKVTQRPLYCWWYLMQGFVAIQLSRMSRSYWKDADDILEYVYDALKAITEVWPCSAVEQAWTTLRKKHDECLKLRNEGGAESSLIGPFYPLV
;
A
#
# COMPACT_ATOMS: atom_id res chain seq x y z
N MET A 1 15.76 -12.40 5.22
CA MET A 1 14.69 -13.41 5.22
C MET A 1 14.47 -14.01 6.61
N LEU A 2 15.53 -14.50 7.28
CA LEU A 2 15.43 -15.09 8.63
C LEU A 2 14.70 -14.20 9.64
N ALA A 3 15.06 -12.91 9.75
CA ALA A 3 14.38 -11.96 10.64
C ALA A 3 12.83 -11.99 10.51
N HIS A 4 12.34 -11.94 9.27
CA HIS A 4 10.91 -11.91 8.99
C HIS A 4 10.23 -13.27 9.29
N VAL A 5 10.86 -14.38 8.90
CA VAL A 5 10.34 -15.73 9.17
C VAL A 5 10.31 -16.02 10.66
N THR A 6 11.41 -15.73 11.37
CA THR A 6 11.51 -15.87 12.83
C THR A 6 10.47 -15.01 13.53
N LEU A 7 10.26 -13.77 13.07
CA LEU A 7 9.21 -12.95 13.64
C LEU A 7 7.84 -13.61 13.47
N ILE A 8 7.47 -14.07 12.27
CA ILE A 8 6.16 -14.70 12.03
C ILE A 8 5.98 -16.01 12.84
N GLN A 9 7.03 -16.80 13.03
CA GLN A 9 6.95 -18.10 13.67
C GLN A 9 7.09 -18.07 15.20
N GLU A 10 7.97 -17.21 15.73
CA GLU A 10 8.37 -17.20 17.15
C GLU A 10 8.10 -15.84 17.83
N GLY A 11 7.70 -14.82 17.08
CA GLY A 11 7.56 -13.44 17.56
C GLY A 11 6.34 -13.20 18.47
N ASN A 12 5.57 -14.23 18.77
CA ASN A 12 4.61 -14.22 19.87
C ASN A 12 5.28 -14.33 21.26
N THR A 13 6.60 -14.56 21.29
CA THR A 13 7.40 -14.61 22.52
C THR A 13 8.50 -13.55 22.51
N LEU A 14 8.88 -13.02 23.68
CA LEU A 14 9.99 -12.08 23.78
C LEU A 14 11.31 -12.66 23.21
N PRO A 15 11.72 -13.91 23.52
CA PRO A 15 12.91 -14.50 22.92
C PRO A 15 12.88 -14.58 21.39
N GLY A 16 11.73 -14.94 20.80
CA GLY A 16 11.58 -14.99 19.34
C GLY A 16 11.64 -13.60 18.69
N GLN A 17 11.06 -12.59 19.34
CA GLN A 17 11.18 -11.20 18.88
C GLN A 17 12.62 -10.68 18.94
N LEU A 18 13.35 -10.94 20.02
CA LEU A 18 14.75 -10.55 20.16
C LEU A 18 15.63 -11.26 19.13
N ARG A 19 15.41 -12.55 18.88
CA ARG A 19 16.13 -13.30 17.84
C ARG A 19 15.85 -12.75 16.44
N ALA A 20 14.59 -12.41 16.15
CA ALA A 20 14.22 -11.79 14.88
C ALA A 20 14.91 -10.42 14.70
N LEU A 21 15.03 -9.65 15.79
CA LEU A 21 15.75 -8.38 15.82
C LEU A 21 17.26 -8.56 15.56
N ASP A 22 17.90 -9.52 16.23
CA ASP A 22 19.31 -9.84 16.01
C ASP A 22 19.60 -10.19 14.54
N PHE A 23 18.72 -10.98 13.91
CA PHE A 23 18.83 -11.29 12.48
C PHE A 23 18.63 -10.05 11.59
N ALA A 24 17.76 -9.12 11.98
CA ALA A 24 17.55 -7.88 11.23
C ALA A 24 18.79 -6.98 11.30
N ASP A 25 19.37 -6.84 12.50
CA ASP A 25 20.57 -6.02 12.74
C ASP A 25 21.81 -6.62 12.07
N GLU A 26 21.98 -7.95 12.09
CA GLU A 26 23.03 -8.63 11.35
C GLU A 26 22.88 -8.44 9.83
N ALA A 27 21.67 -8.62 9.29
CA ALA A 27 21.42 -8.42 7.87
C ALA A 27 21.70 -6.98 7.43
N ARG A 28 21.38 -5.98 8.27
CA ARG A 28 21.75 -4.59 8.02
C ARG A 28 23.26 -4.40 7.99
N ARG A 29 24.00 -4.89 9.00
CA ARG A 29 25.47 -4.79 9.07
C ARG A 29 26.17 -5.41 7.86
N ILE A 30 25.74 -6.59 7.43
CA ILE A 30 26.29 -7.25 6.23
C ILE A 30 26.01 -6.42 4.98
N THR A 31 24.77 -5.93 4.83
CA THR A 31 24.39 -5.10 3.68
C THR A 31 25.20 -3.81 3.64
N ASP A 32 25.38 -3.14 4.78
CA ASP A 32 26.22 -1.95 4.92
C ASP A 32 27.67 -2.22 4.51
N TYR A 33 28.26 -3.30 5.01
CA TYR A 33 29.62 -3.70 4.64
C TYR A 33 29.76 -3.95 3.14
N CYS A 34 28.81 -4.66 2.52
CA CYS A 34 28.84 -4.91 1.08
C CYS A 34 28.72 -3.61 0.27
N LEU A 35 27.84 -2.69 0.67
CA LEU A 35 27.68 -1.40 -0.02
C LEU A 35 28.93 -0.51 0.15
N GLN A 36 29.53 -0.49 1.33
CA GLN A 36 30.75 0.28 1.63
C GLN A 36 31.98 -0.27 0.91
N SER A 37 32.06 -1.59 0.72
CA SER A 37 33.11 -2.24 -0.09
C SER A 37 32.91 -2.07 -1.61
N GLY A 38 31.84 -1.38 -2.02
CA GLY A 38 31.60 -1.00 -3.41
C GLY A 38 30.62 -1.90 -4.17
N SER A 39 30.04 -2.92 -3.52
CA SER A 39 29.04 -3.76 -4.17
C SER A 39 27.78 -2.96 -4.51
N ARG A 40 27.21 -3.22 -5.69
CA ARG A 40 25.99 -2.57 -6.21
C ARG A 40 24.95 -3.58 -6.68
N GLU A 41 25.04 -4.82 -6.21
CA GLU A 41 24.11 -5.87 -6.64
C GLU A 41 22.67 -5.59 -6.17
N PRO A 42 21.64 -5.87 -6.98
CA PRO A 42 20.24 -5.66 -6.62
C PRO A 42 19.79 -6.39 -5.35
N ALA A 43 20.46 -7.49 -4.98
CA ALA A 43 20.17 -8.25 -3.76
C ALA A 43 20.27 -7.41 -2.47
N HIS A 44 21.12 -6.38 -2.45
CA HIS A 44 21.22 -5.46 -1.30
C HIS A 44 19.96 -4.59 -1.15
N ALA A 45 19.40 -4.12 -2.27
CA ALA A 45 18.11 -3.42 -2.26
C ALA A 45 16.98 -4.36 -1.83
N GLN A 46 16.97 -5.60 -2.32
CA GLN A 46 16.01 -6.62 -1.88
C GLN A 46 16.06 -6.85 -0.36
N ALA A 47 17.27 -7.01 0.19
CA ALA A 47 17.47 -7.16 1.63
C ALA A 47 16.94 -5.94 2.40
N ALA A 48 17.23 -4.73 1.92
CA ALA A 48 16.77 -3.49 2.53
C ALA A 48 15.23 -3.34 2.48
N ILE A 49 14.56 -3.78 1.40
CA ILE A 49 13.10 -3.82 1.31
C ILE A 49 12.52 -4.78 2.34
N ILE A 50 13.09 -5.98 2.48
CA ILE A 50 12.64 -6.96 3.48
C ILE A 50 12.82 -6.42 4.90
N LEU A 51 13.91 -5.70 5.18
CA LEU A 51 14.13 -5.02 6.46
C LEU A 51 13.10 -3.89 6.69
N GLY A 52 12.75 -3.12 5.65
CA GLY A 52 11.68 -2.14 5.72
C GLY A 52 10.33 -2.76 6.07
N VAL A 53 9.99 -3.89 5.45
CA VAL A 53 8.76 -4.66 5.76
C VAL A 53 8.81 -5.26 7.17
N TYR A 54 9.97 -5.74 7.63
CA TYR A 54 10.17 -6.21 9.00
C TYR A 54 9.79 -5.11 10.01
N GLU A 55 10.27 -3.88 9.82
CA GLU A 55 9.94 -2.76 10.70
C GLU A 55 8.46 -2.32 10.61
N MET A 56 7.70 -2.77 9.61
CA MET A 56 6.25 -2.60 9.58
C MET A 56 5.49 -3.65 10.40
N HIS A 57 6.17 -4.63 11.00
CA HIS A 57 5.49 -5.57 11.90
C HIS A 57 5.37 -4.98 13.30
N PRO A 58 4.34 -5.39 14.07
CA PRO A 58 4.34 -5.18 15.50
C PRO A 58 5.43 -6.06 16.14
N HIS A 59 6.32 -5.44 16.90
CA HIS A 59 7.32 -6.12 17.70
C HIS A 59 7.75 -5.20 18.87
N SER A 60 8.34 -5.78 19.92
CA SER A 60 8.69 -5.10 21.18
C SER A 60 9.51 -3.82 21.00
N HIS A 61 10.45 -3.81 20.05
CA HIS A 61 11.30 -2.65 19.77
C HIS A 61 10.73 -1.69 18.71
N HIS A 62 9.48 -1.88 18.26
CA HIS A 62 8.91 -1.05 17.21
C HIS A 62 8.81 0.40 17.69
N SER A 63 9.24 1.33 16.84
CA SER A 63 9.05 2.75 17.06
C SER A 63 8.99 3.49 15.73
N ALA A 64 8.34 4.65 15.73
CA ALA A 64 8.31 5.53 14.55
C ALA A 64 9.72 5.91 14.09
N ALA A 65 10.68 6.06 15.01
CA ALA A 65 12.07 6.36 14.68
C ALA A 65 12.74 5.21 13.92
N ARG A 66 12.59 3.95 14.38
CA ARG A 66 13.16 2.78 13.70
C ARG A 66 12.52 2.56 12.33
N LEU A 67 11.21 2.69 12.22
CA LEU A 67 10.51 2.60 10.94
C LEU A 67 11.02 3.66 9.96
N ASN A 68 11.09 4.93 10.37
CA ASN A 68 11.59 6.00 9.49
C ASN A 68 13.04 5.75 9.05
N ALA A 69 13.91 5.34 9.99
CA ALA A 69 15.31 5.03 9.68
C ALA A 69 15.40 3.88 8.66
N ALA A 70 14.58 2.84 8.81
CA ALA A 70 14.55 1.72 7.87
C ALA A 70 14.02 2.11 6.49
N LEU A 71 13.05 3.02 6.39
CA LEU A 71 12.56 3.52 5.09
C LEU A 71 13.60 4.40 4.39
N VAL A 72 14.31 5.26 5.13
CA VAL A 72 15.43 6.06 4.59
C VAL A 72 16.57 5.15 4.14
N TYR A 73 16.88 4.13 4.93
CA TYR A 73 17.88 3.11 4.59
C TYR A 73 17.49 2.34 3.33
N MET A 74 16.24 1.86 3.26
CA MET A 74 15.69 1.18 2.08
C MET A 74 15.79 2.04 0.83
N ASP A 75 15.40 3.32 0.89
CA ASP A 75 15.50 4.23 -0.26
C ASP A 75 16.96 4.45 -0.69
N SER A 76 17.88 4.56 0.27
CA SER A 76 19.31 4.73 -0.01
C SER A 76 19.91 3.49 -0.69
N CYS A 77 19.60 2.29 -0.20
CA CYS A 77 20.03 1.04 -0.83
C CYS A 77 19.40 0.86 -2.20
N LEU A 78 18.11 1.19 -2.34
CA LEU A 78 17.41 1.14 -3.62
C LEU A 78 18.10 2.05 -4.65
N ARG A 79 18.41 3.30 -4.31
CA ARG A 79 19.14 4.21 -5.21
C ARG A 79 20.55 3.74 -5.55
N ALA A 80 21.23 3.06 -4.62
CA ALA A 80 22.56 2.54 -4.86
C ALA A 80 22.56 1.35 -5.83
N CYS A 81 21.56 0.48 -5.76
CA CYS A 81 21.56 -0.82 -6.47
C CYS A 81 20.56 -0.91 -7.63
N VAL A 82 19.55 -0.04 -7.68
CA VAL A 82 18.47 -0.07 -8.66
C VAL A 82 18.23 1.32 -9.23
N SER A 83 18.44 1.48 -10.53
CA SER A 83 18.20 2.75 -11.21
C SER A 83 16.69 3.05 -11.26
N GLN A 84 16.29 4.23 -10.78
CA GLN A 84 14.94 4.76 -10.96
C GLN A 84 14.65 5.17 -12.41
N ARG A 85 15.67 5.09 -13.26
CA ARG A 85 15.64 5.39 -14.69
C ARG A 85 15.99 4.16 -15.52
N LEU A 86 15.69 2.96 -15.01
CA LEU A 86 16.04 1.68 -15.61
C LEU A 86 15.58 1.56 -17.07
N ASP A 87 14.43 2.14 -17.40
CA ASP A 87 13.78 2.06 -18.70
C ASP A 87 13.74 3.43 -19.40
N VAL A 88 14.67 4.34 -19.10
CA VAL A 88 14.68 5.73 -19.64
C VAL A 88 14.67 5.80 -21.16
N ASP A 89 15.31 4.84 -21.83
CA ASP A 89 15.40 4.79 -23.30
C ASP A 89 14.21 4.08 -23.94
N ASN A 90 13.27 3.56 -23.14
CA ASN A 90 12.09 2.89 -23.66
C ASN A 90 11.02 3.93 -24.07
N PRO A 91 10.61 3.98 -25.35
CA PRO A 91 9.67 5.00 -25.83
C PRO A 91 8.24 4.82 -25.29
N HIS A 92 7.93 3.65 -24.73
CA HIS A 92 6.60 3.31 -24.22
C HIS A 92 6.44 3.55 -22.72
N ILE A 93 7.46 4.07 -22.01
CA ILE A 93 7.30 4.43 -20.60
C ILE A 93 6.13 5.38 -20.39
N SER A 94 5.47 5.28 -19.24
CA SER A 94 4.45 6.23 -18.84
C SER A 94 5.08 7.55 -18.43
N ALA A 95 5.43 8.40 -19.42
CA ALA A 95 6.06 9.70 -19.20
C ALA A 95 5.15 10.70 -18.46
N SER A 96 3.83 10.50 -18.53
CA SER A 96 2.85 11.23 -17.71
C SER A 96 1.98 10.26 -16.93
N LEU A 97 1.80 10.56 -15.65
CA LEU A 97 0.92 9.82 -14.75
C LEU A 97 -0.54 10.24 -14.86
N VAL A 98 -0.82 11.37 -15.53
CA VAL A 98 -2.16 11.88 -15.79
C VAL A 98 -2.37 12.03 -17.29
N GLY A 99 -3.60 11.76 -17.76
CA GLY A 99 -3.96 11.93 -19.16
C GLY A 99 -3.53 10.75 -20.03
N SER A 100 -3.29 9.59 -19.40
CA SER A 100 -3.01 8.35 -20.11
C SER A 100 -4.23 7.84 -20.90
N LEU A 101 -3.95 7.12 -21.98
CA LEU A 101 -4.86 6.77 -23.08
C LEU A 101 -6.14 6.06 -22.63
N ARG A 102 -7.27 6.54 -23.18
CA ARG A 102 -8.63 6.04 -22.97
C ARG A 102 -9.07 5.12 -24.12
N GLN A 103 -8.30 4.07 -24.39
CA GLN A 103 -8.76 3.06 -25.35
C GLN A 103 -9.60 2.01 -24.64
N GLN A 104 -10.71 1.64 -25.28
CA GLN A 104 -11.52 0.50 -24.86
C GLN A 104 -10.63 -0.74 -24.89
N LEU A 105 -10.38 -1.30 -23.70
CA LEU A 105 -9.71 -2.59 -23.56
C LEU A 105 -10.51 -3.64 -24.32
N PRO A 106 -9.84 -4.53 -25.08
CA PRO A 106 -10.45 -5.80 -25.44
C PRO A 106 -10.87 -6.52 -24.15
N SER A 107 -11.99 -7.25 -24.19
CA SER A 107 -12.45 -8.12 -23.10
C SER A 107 -11.28 -8.89 -22.47
N PRO A 108 -11.27 -9.12 -21.14
CA PRO A 108 -10.19 -9.84 -20.48
C PRO A 108 -10.11 -11.28 -21.00
N SER A 109 -9.37 -11.52 -22.09
CA SER A 109 -9.10 -12.85 -22.59
C SER A 109 -7.79 -13.34 -21.96
N ARG A 110 -7.95 -14.20 -20.94
CA ARG A 110 -7.58 -15.63 -20.96
C ARG A 110 -7.19 -16.15 -19.57
N THR A 111 -8.04 -17.01 -19.02
CA THR A 111 -7.63 -18.16 -18.19
C THR A 111 -8.24 -19.47 -18.66
N GLU A 112 -8.97 -19.48 -19.79
CA GLU A 112 -9.42 -20.72 -20.42
C GLU A 112 -8.18 -21.50 -20.88
N GLY A 113 -7.93 -22.64 -20.23
CA GLY A 113 -6.82 -23.55 -20.56
C GLY A 113 -5.53 -23.39 -19.75
N ALA A 114 -5.42 -22.43 -18.82
CA ALA A 114 -4.23 -22.32 -17.97
C ALA A 114 -4.17 -23.48 -16.95
N ALA A 115 -3.01 -24.13 -16.83
CA ALA A 115 -2.81 -25.22 -15.89
C ALA A 115 -3.08 -24.78 -14.43
N PRO A 116 -3.57 -25.66 -13.53
CA PRO A 116 -3.95 -25.29 -12.17
C PRO A 116 -2.86 -24.58 -11.35
N HIS A 117 -1.58 -24.93 -11.56
CA HIS A 117 -0.47 -24.24 -10.92
C HIS A 117 -0.31 -22.83 -11.48
N VAL A 118 -0.41 -22.62 -12.80
CA VAL A 118 -0.42 -21.30 -13.46
C VAL A 118 -1.57 -20.44 -12.96
N LYS A 119 -2.76 -21.01 -12.71
CA LYS A 119 -3.89 -20.28 -12.09
C LYS A 119 -3.55 -19.65 -10.74
N ARG A 120 -2.63 -20.25 -9.97
CA ARG A 120 -2.10 -19.70 -8.71
C ARG A 120 -1.14 -18.52 -8.94
N TRP A 121 -0.53 -18.45 -10.12
CA TRP A 121 0.35 -17.37 -10.59
C TRP A 121 -0.37 -16.30 -11.43
N VAL A 122 -1.62 -16.51 -11.84
CA VAL A 122 -2.43 -15.55 -12.63
C VAL A 122 -2.54 -14.19 -11.93
N ASN A 123 -2.31 -14.16 -10.61
CA ASN A 123 -2.32 -12.96 -9.77
C ASN A 123 -0.95 -12.29 -9.60
N PHE A 124 0.05 -12.75 -10.35
CA PHE A 124 1.35 -12.12 -10.43
C PHE A 124 1.54 -11.48 -11.81
N PRO A 125 2.28 -10.36 -11.88
CA PRO A 125 2.56 -9.74 -13.17
C PRO A 125 3.27 -10.75 -14.08
N ALA A 126 2.93 -10.72 -15.36
CA ALA A 126 3.37 -11.72 -16.33
C ALA A 126 4.90 -11.81 -16.43
N TRP A 127 5.38 -13.03 -16.64
CA TRP A 127 6.77 -13.35 -16.97
C TRP A 127 6.80 -14.00 -18.36
N SER A 128 7.86 -13.77 -19.13
CA SER A 128 8.09 -14.50 -20.37
C SER A 128 9.04 -15.67 -20.11
N GLU A 129 8.70 -16.87 -20.59
CA GLU A 129 9.64 -18.00 -20.61
C GLU A 129 10.78 -17.78 -21.62
N GLU A 130 10.58 -16.87 -22.57
CA GLU A 130 11.55 -16.51 -23.61
C GLU A 130 12.60 -15.49 -23.11
N TRP A 131 12.48 -14.99 -21.87
CA TRP A 131 13.41 -13.98 -21.34
C TRP A 131 14.77 -14.55 -21.00
N THR A 132 15.79 -13.81 -21.42
CA THR A 132 17.17 -14.00 -20.97
C THR A 132 17.30 -13.73 -19.47
N PRO A 133 18.35 -14.27 -18.80
CA PRO A 133 18.61 -13.96 -17.39
C PRO A 133 18.71 -12.45 -17.09
N ALA A 134 19.23 -11.66 -18.03
CA ALA A 134 19.32 -10.20 -17.90
C ALA A 134 17.94 -9.52 -17.98
N GLU A 135 17.02 -10.04 -18.79
CA GLU A 135 15.63 -9.54 -18.85
C GLU A 135 14.84 -9.91 -17.60
N VAL A 136 15.04 -11.13 -17.09
CA VAL A 136 14.49 -11.56 -15.80
C VAL A 136 14.98 -10.63 -14.70
N GLN A 137 16.30 -10.41 -14.59
CA GLN A 137 16.88 -9.52 -13.58
C GLN A 137 16.35 -8.08 -13.70
N ARG A 138 16.20 -7.55 -14.92
CA ARG A 138 15.59 -6.22 -15.12
C ARG A 138 14.16 -6.18 -14.61
N GLU A 139 13.35 -7.21 -14.88
CA GLU A 139 11.99 -7.29 -14.35
C GLU A 139 11.95 -7.41 -12.81
N GLU A 140 12.86 -8.17 -12.21
CA GLU A 140 13.01 -8.22 -10.75
C GLU A 140 13.32 -6.85 -10.17
N MET A 141 14.22 -6.08 -10.80
CA MET A 141 14.57 -4.72 -10.40
C MET A 141 13.37 -3.76 -10.47
N ARG A 142 12.52 -3.85 -11.51
CA ARG A 142 11.27 -3.09 -11.59
C ARG A 142 10.34 -3.42 -10.42
N ARG A 143 10.16 -4.71 -10.14
CA ARG A 143 9.30 -5.17 -9.04
C ARG A 143 9.82 -4.75 -7.68
N MET A 144 11.14 -4.78 -7.47
CA MET A 144 11.77 -4.25 -6.25
C MET A 144 11.48 -2.76 -6.07
N PHE A 145 11.69 -1.97 -7.13
CA PHE A 145 11.41 -0.54 -7.11
C PHE A 145 9.94 -0.25 -6.75
N TRP A 146 9.00 -0.88 -7.44
CA TRP A 146 7.58 -0.68 -7.21
C TRP A 146 7.11 -1.21 -5.85
N SER A 147 7.74 -2.26 -5.32
CA SER A 147 7.50 -2.75 -3.96
C SER A 147 7.97 -1.74 -2.91
N ALA A 148 9.16 -1.17 -3.07
CA ALA A 148 9.67 -0.11 -2.19
C ALA A 148 8.76 1.13 -2.22
N SER A 149 8.22 1.51 -3.38
CA SER A 149 7.25 2.60 -3.50
C SER A 149 5.94 2.30 -2.77
N ALA A 150 5.44 1.06 -2.83
CA ALA A 150 4.23 0.65 -2.09
C ALA A 150 4.44 0.60 -0.56
N VAL A 151 5.61 0.15 -0.11
CA VAL A 151 6.00 0.15 1.31
C VAL A 151 6.07 1.59 1.84
N THR A 152 6.75 2.49 1.11
CA THR A 152 6.83 3.91 1.49
C THR A 152 5.47 4.61 1.43
N ALA A 153 4.61 4.27 0.47
CA ALA A 153 3.24 4.78 0.41
C ALA A 153 2.44 4.40 1.67
N SER A 154 2.48 3.12 2.05
CA SER A 154 1.75 2.62 3.22
C SER A 154 2.21 3.29 4.51
N ALA A 155 3.52 3.42 4.70
CA ALA A 155 4.07 4.17 5.83
C ALA A 155 3.71 5.67 5.77
N GLY A 156 3.70 6.26 4.57
CA GLY A 156 3.28 7.63 4.32
C GLY A 156 1.81 7.86 4.72
N LEU A 157 0.91 6.95 4.35
CA LEU A 157 -0.49 6.99 4.76
C LEU A 157 -0.62 6.95 6.28
N TRP A 158 0.05 6.00 6.94
CA TRP A 158 0.04 5.92 8.40
C TRP A 158 0.49 7.24 9.05
N ARG A 159 1.58 7.84 8.54
CA ARG A 159 2.07 9.15 9.02
C ARG A 159 1.03 10.25 8.85
N CYS A 160 0.44 10.37 7.66
CA CYS A 160 -0.61 11.35 7.41
C CYS A 160 -1.82 11.15 8.33
N THR A 161 -2.22 9.91 8.58
CA THR A 161 -3.33 9.55 9.49
C THR A 161 -3.10 10.03 10.93
N ILE A 162 -1.85 10.07 11.39
CA ILE A 162 -1.48 10.60 12.72
C ILE A 162 -1.03 12.08 12.69
N GLY A 163 -1.33 12.80 11.60
CA GLY A 163 -1.02 14.22 11.46
C GLY A 163 0.46 14.53 11.30
N ARG A 164 1.24 13.60 10.73
CA ARG A 164 2.66 13.79 10.40
C ARG A 164 2.82 13.84 8.88
N ALA A 165 3.68 14.74 8.40
CA ALA A 165 4.04 14.78 6.99
C ALA A 165 4.67 13.44 6.55
N PRO A 166 4.40 12.98 5.32
CA PRO A 166 5.06 11.80 4.75
C PRO A 166 6.58 12.03 4.64
N LEU A 167 7.33 10.94 4.54
CA LEU A 167 8.77 11.06 4.22
C LEU A 167 8.91 11.32 2.73
N VAL A 168 9.61 12.40 2.36
CA VAL A 168 9.98 12.67 0.98
C VAL A 168 11.25 11.88 0.66
N LEU A 169 11.07 10.74 0.00
CA LEU A 169 12.14 9.82 -0.41
C LEU A 169 12.20 9.76 -1.93
N SER A 170 13.28 9.26 -2.51
CA SER A 170 13.34 9.15 -3.96
C SER A 170 12.30 8.16 -4.51
N SER A 171 11.94 7.11 -3.77
CA SER A 171 10.86 6.17 -4.13
C SER A 171 9.43 6.74 -4.01
N THR A 172 9.29 7.98 -3.52
CA THR A 172 8.00 8.68 -3.38
C THR A 172 7.88 9.87 -4.32
N LEU A 173 8.77 10.01 -5.31
CA LEU A 173 8.78 11.12 -6.25
C LEU A 173 8.52 10.62 -7.67
N PRO A 174 7.25 10.38 -8.06
CA PRO A 174 6.94 9.76 -9.34
C PRO A 174 7.43 10.52 -10.58
N VAL A 175 7.67 11.82 -10.46
CA VAL A 175 8.33 12.66 -11.48
C VAL A 175 9.72 12.16 -11.87
N ASN A 176 10.39 11.42 -10.99
CA ASN A 176 11.75 10.90 -11.23
C ASN A 176 11.74 9.49 -11.83
N PHE A 177 10.57 8.89 -12.05
CA PHE A 177 10.48 7.48 -12.44
C PHE A 177 10.56 7.36 -13.96
N SER A 178 11.48 6.53 -14.44
CA SER A 178 11.49 6.00 -15.81
C SER A 178 11.65 4.50 -15.73
N VAL A 179 10.61 3.85 -15.17
CA VAL A 179 10.54 2.42 -14.89
C VAL A 179 9.19 1.90 -15.38
N LEU A 180 9.19 0.82 -16.16
CA LEU A 180 7.95 0.16 -16.58
C LEU A 180 7.19 -0.40 -15.37
N TYR A 181 5.87 -0.49 -15.46
CA TYR A 181 5.09 -1.17 -14.43
C TYR A 181 5.39 -2.67 -14.41
N PRO A 182 5.18 -3.35 -13.26
CA PRO A 182 5.40 -4.79 -13.18
C PRO A 182 4.64 -5.55 -14.28
N GLY A 183 5.34 -6.41 -15.02
CA GLY A 183 4.79 -7.21 -16.12
C GLY A 183 4.58 -6.45 -17.44
N GLU A 184 4.76 -5.13 -17.49
CA GLU A 184 4.53 -4.34 -18.72
C GLU A 184 5.50 -4.75 -19.84
N ALA A 185 6.75 -5.08 -19.52
CA ALA A 185 7.74 -5.55 -20.48
C ALA A 185 7.29 -6.82 -21.23
N TYR A 186 6.53 -7.69 -20.59
CA TYR A 186 5.99 -8.91 -21.22
C TYR A 186 4.99 -8.55 -22.31
N TYR A 187 4.08 -7.63 -22.01
CA TYR A 187 3.09 -7.16 -22.99
C TYR A 187 3.75 -6.39 -24.13
N GLN A 188 4.78 -5.58 -23.85
CA GLN A 188 5.56 -4.91 -24.88
C GLN A 188 6.24 -5.89 -25.84
N GLN A 189 6.81 -6.99 -25.33
CA GLN A 189 7.41 -8.04 -26.18
C GLN A 189 6.39 -8.66 -27.15
N LYS A 190 5.11 -8.76 -26.75
CA LYS A 190 4.02 -9.26 -27.61
C LYS A 190 3.37 -8.18 -28.48
N GLY A 191 3.89 -6.95 -28.47
CA GLY A 191 3.33 -5.81 -29.21
C GLY A 191 2.07 -5.21 -28.58
N GLU A 192 1.71 -5.62 -27.36
CA GLU A 192 0.50 -5.21 -26.63
C GLU A 192 0.81 -4.12 -25.58
N TRP A 193 1.62 -3.13 -25.92
CA TRP A 193 2.15 -2.13 -24.98
C TRP A 193 1.06 -1.37 -24.21
N GLU A 194 -0.08 -1.03 -24.83
CA GLU A 194 -1.23 -0.40 -24.15
C GLU A 194 -1.84 -1.30 -23.07
N ARG A 195 -1.94 -2.60 -23.36
CA ARG A 195 -2.53 -3.56 -22.43
C ARG A 195 -1.69 -3.70 -21.16
N GLY A 196 -0.36 -3.62 -21.28
CA GLY A 196 0.56 -3.67 -20.15
C GLY A 196 0.26 -2.59 -19.08
N LYS A 197 -0.16 -1.40 -19.52
CA LYS A 197 -0.48 -0.25 -18.65
C LYS A 197 -1.82 -0.35 -17.93
N LEU A 198 -2.64 -1.32 -18.33
CA LEU A 198 -3.99 -1.52 -17.85
C LEU A 198 -4.13 -2.79 -17.02
N THR A 199 -3.03 -3.51 -16.79
CA THR A 199 -3.04 -4.65 -15.87
C THR A 199 -3.39 -4.21 -14.44
N PRO A 200 -3.97 -5.10 -13.60
CA PRO A 200 -4.27 -4.77 -12.20
C PRO A 200 -3.06 -4.23 -11.41
N TRP A 201 -1.85 -4.73 -11.68
CA TRP A 201 -0.60 -4.25 -11.05
C TRP A 201 -0.23 -2.84 -11.51
N ALA A 202 -0.30 -2.57 -12.81
CA ALA A 202 -0.03 -1.24 -13.34
C ALA A 202 -1.03 -0.23 -12.78
N LEU A 203 -2.32 -0.58 -12.75
CA LEU A 203 -3.37 0.26 -12.17
C LEU A 203 -3.15 0.52 -10.67
N TYR A 204 -2.77 -0.49 -9.90
CA TYR A 204 -2.40 -0.33 -8.49
C TYR A 204 -1.19 0.60 -8.29
N HIS A 205 -0.11 0.42 -9.03
CA HIS A 205 1.08 1.28 -8.88
C HIS A 205 0.85 2.71 -9.40
N ARG A 206 -0.08 2.90 -10.34
CA ARG A 206 -0.57 4.22 -10.74
C ARG A 206 -1.30 4.92 -9.59
N THR A 207 -2.18 4.24 -8.87
CA THR A 207 -2.87 4.85 -7.71
C THR A 207 -1.88 5.20 -6.59
N ILE A 208 -0.87 4.36 -6.33
CA ILE A 208 0.24 4.66 -5.42
C ILE A 208 1.01 5.93 -5.86
N SER A 209 1.27 6.08 -7.16
CA SER A 209 1.96 7.25 -7.69
C SER A 209 1.13 8.53 -7.54
N LEU A 210 -0.18 8.45 -7.78
CA LEU A 210 -1.10 9.58 -7.57
C LEU A 210 -1.23 9.94 -6.08
N TRP A 211 -1.18 8.95 -5.19
CA TRP A 211 -1.08 9.18 -3.75
C TRP A 211 0.18 9.98 -3.39
N HIS A 212 1.35 9.53 -3.85
CA HIS A 212 2.62 10.22 -3.61
C HIS A 212 2.59 11.67 -4.12
N MET A 213 2.07 11.88 -5.33
CA MET A 213 1.88 13.23 -5.88
C MET A 213 0.97 14.10 -5.01
N THR A 214 -0.07 13.50 -4.43
CA THR A 214 -1.03 14.21 -3.57
C THR A 214 -0.37 14.70 -2.29
N VAL A 215 0.40 13.85 -1.62
CA VAL A 215 0.92 14.15 -0.28
C VAL A 215 2.29 14.81 -0.26
N ASN A 216 3.10 14.67 -1.31
CA ASN A 216 4.44 15.27 -1.36
C ASN A 216 4.44 16.69 -1.95
N SER A 217 3.38 17.11 -2.62
CA SER A 217 3.31 18.43 -3.26
C SER A 217 2.96 19.57 -2.28
N GLY A 218 2.73 19.27 -1.00
CA GLY A 218 2.31 20.23 0.04
C GLY A 218 0.89 20.76 -0.18
N ASN A 219 0.69 21.49 -1.28
CA ASN A 219 -0.61 22.00 -1.72
C ASN A 219 -0.81 21.71 -3.22
N VAL A 220 -1.72 20.79 -3.52
CA VAL A 220 -2.09 20.47 -4.91
C VAL A 220 -3.04 21.56 -5.41
N ASP A 221 -2.59 22.34 -6.40
CA ASP A 221 -3.43 23.39 -6.98
C ASP A 221 -4.73 22.82 -7.62
N ARG A 222 -5.67 23.70 -7.96
CA ARG A 222 -6.97 23.30 -8.48
C ARG A 222 -6.88 22.51 -9.80
N ALA A 223 -5.95 22.88 -10.68
CA ALA A 223 -5.79 22.23 -11.98
C ALA A 223 -5.23 20.82 -11.80
N ARG A 224 -4.14 20.69 -11.02
CA ARG A 224 -3.51 19.43 -10.68
C ARG A 224 -4.41 18.51 -9.89
N ARG A 225 -5.24 19.05 -9.00
CA ARG A 225 -6.27 18.30 -8.26
C ARG A 225 -7.30 17.72 -9.23
N SER A 226 -7.79 18.51 -10.19
CA SER A 226 -8.73 18.05 -11.21
C SER A 226 -8.12 16.93 -12.05
N GLU A 227 -6.88 17.10 -12.48
CA GLU A 227 -6.08 16.10 -13.20
C GLU A 227 -5.99 14.76 -12.45
N ILE A 228 -5.58 14.78 -11.18
CA ILE A 228 -5.47 13.56 -10.37
C ILE A 228 -6.85 12.90 -10.20
N VAL A 229 -7.90 13.68 -9.93
CA VAL A 229 -9.26 13.13 -9.74
C VAL A 229 -9.79 12.47 -11.01
N GLN A 230 -9.54 13.07 -12.19
CA GLN A 230 -9.90 12.47 -13.47
C GLN A 230 -9.14 11.17 -13.73
N GLU A 231 -7.86 11.13 -13.38
CA GLU A 231 -7.04 9.93 -13.52
C GLU A 231 -7.52 8.79 -12.60
N LEU A 232 -7.82 9.11 -11.33
CA LEU A 232 -8.41 8.14 -10.38
C LEU A 232 -9.73 7.59 -10.90
N GLN A 233 -10.52 8.41 -11.61
CA GLN A 233 -11.76 7.94 -12.23
C GLN A 233 -11.50 6.95 -13.38
N ALA A 234 -10.56 7.27 -14.28
CA ALA A 234 -10.21 6.38 -15.37
C ALA A 234 -9.66 5.04 -14.86
N ILE A 235 -8.85 5.06 -13.80
CA ILE A 235 -8.35 3.83 -13.17
C ILE A 235 -9.50 3.02 -12.57
N GLU A 236 -10.44 3.66 -11.86
CA GLU A 236 -11.60 2.98 -11.27
C GLU A 236 -12.49 2.31 -12.33
N GLU A 237 -12.71 2.98 -13.46
CA GLU A 237 -13.42 2.44 -14.63
C GLU A 237 -12.68 1.22 -15.20
N ALA A 238 -11.35 1.30 -15.39
CA ALA A 238 -10.56 0.17 -15.86
C ALA A 238 -10.60 -1.01 -14.89
N LEU A 239 -10.53 -0.76 -13.57
CA LEU A 239 -10.64 -1.79 -12.54
C LEU A 239 -12.01 -2.47 -12.53
N SER A 240 -13.08 -1.81 -12.99
CA SER A 240 -14.42 -2.39 -13.08
C SER A 240 -14.54 -3.45 -14.19
N MET A 241 -13.60 -3.49 -15.13
CA MET A 241 -13.60 -4.43 -16.25
C MET A 241 -13.01 -5.80 -15.88
N PHE A 242 -12.36 -5.93 -14.73
CA PHE A 242 -11.77 -7.18 -14.27
C PHE A 242 -12.80 -7.99 -13.47
N SER A 243 -12.93 -9.28 -13.80
CA SER A 243 -13.57 -10.27 -12.92
C SER A 243 -12.61 -10.71 -11.81
N ASP A 244 -13.15 -11.41 -10.81
CA ASP A 244 -12.58 -11.82 -9.50
C ASP A 244 -11.20 -12.53 -9.49
N MET A 245 -10.51 -12.64 -10.64
CA MET A 245 -9.24 -13.35 -10.71
C MET A 245 -8.14 -12.60 -9.95
N ALA A 246 -8.01 -11.28 -10.08
CA ALA A 246 -6.92 -10.47 -9.49
C ALA A 246 -7.33 -9.66 -8.23
N ASP A 247 -8.11 -10.28 -7.34
CA ASP A 247 -8.81 -9.61 -6.24
C ASP A 247 -7.94 -8.70 -5.37
N TYR A 248 -6.73 -9.13 -4.99
CA TYR A 248 -5.94 -8.40 -3.99
C TYR A 248 -5.46 -7.02 -4.48
N TYR A 249 -4.91 -6.94 -5.70
CA TYR A 249 -4.41 -5.66 -6.24
C TYR A 249 -5.55 -4.75 -6.68
N ILE A 250 -6.65 -5.32 -7.19
CA ILE A 250 -7.87 -4.56 -7.49
C ILE A 250 -8.42 -3.93 -6.21
N TRP A 251 -8.55 -4.74 -5.16
CA TRP A 251 -9.01 -4.30 -3.86
C TRP A 251 -8.10 -3.20 -3.28
N GLN A 252 -6.79 -3.41 -3.25
CA GLN A 252 -5.85 -2.40 -2.79
C GLN A 252 -5.91 -1.11 -3.63
N ALA A 253 -6.00 -1.21 -4.96
CA ALA A 253 -6.09 -0.04 -5.81
C ALA A 253 -7.34 0.79 -5.49
N LYS A 254 -8.48 0.14 -5.24
CA LYS A 254 -9.73 0.80 -4.83
C LYS A 254 -9.60 1.47 -3.44
N ASP A 255 -8.85 0.88 -2.52
CA ASP A 255 -8.52 1.51 -1.22
C ASP A 255 -7.66 2.77 -1.39
N TRP A 256 -6.63 2.70 -2.22
CA TRP A 256 -5.80 3.87 -2.51
C TRP A 256 -6.58 4.98 -3.24
N ILE A 257 -7.53 4.62 -4.10
CA ILE A 257 -8.40 5.59 -4.78
C ILE A 257 -9.21 6.40 -3.78
N ILE A 258 -9.90 5.76 -2.82
CA ILE A 258 -10.74 6.49 -1.86
C ILE A 258 -9.88 7.32 -0.90
N VAL A 259 -8.74 6.78 -0.44
CA VAL A 259 -7.80 7.49 0.43
C VAL A 259 -7.25 8.73 -0.26
N THR A 260 -6.80 8.60 -1.52
CA THR A 260 -6.29 9.73 -2.28
C THR A 260 -7.37 10.80 -2.49
N ARG A 261 -8.62 10.39 -2.81
CA ARG A 261 -9.76 11.33 -2.92
C ARG A 261 -10.07 12.01 -1.59
N MET A 262 -9.96 11.31 -0.46
CA MET A 262 -10.16 11.89 0.88
C MET A 262 -9.16 13.02 1.13
N PHE A 263 -7.88 12.81 0.87
CA PHE A 263 -6.84 13.85 1.03
C PHE A 263 -6.96 14.99 0.02
N LEU A 264 -7.54 14.74 -1.15
CA LEU A 264 -7.88 15.78 -2.13
C LEU A 264 -9.23 16.45 -1.84
N ASN A 265 -9.95 16.10 -0.76
CA ASN A 265 -11.31 16.55 -0.49
C ASN A 265 -12.26 16.38 -1.70
N ALA A 266 -12.13 15.27 -2.42
CA ALA A 266 -12.79 14.99 -3.70
C ALA A 266 -13.61 13.69 -3.69
N VAL A 267 -14.04 13.25 -2.51
CA VAL A 267 -14.93 12.09 -2.33
C VAL A 267 -16.36 12.47 -2.77
N ASN A 268 -17.05 11.57 -3.49
CA ASN A 268 -18.46 11.74 -3.85
C ASN A 268 -19.33 10.67 -3.18
N TRP A 269 -20.65 10.90 -3.17
CA TRP A 269 -21.61 10.07 -2.43
C TRP A 269 -21.66 8.61 -2.89
N SER A 270 -21.78 8.34 -4.20
CA SER A 270 -21.89 6.97 -4.70
C SER A 270 -20.68 6.09 -4.37
N ARG A 271 -19.48 6.68 -4.31
CA ARG A 271 -18.25 5.97 -3.95
C ARG A 271 -18.10 5.79 -2.44
N LEU A 272 -18.68 6.69 -1.66
CA LEU A 272 -18.72 6.60 -0.21
C LEU A 272 -19.58 5.41 0.24
N ASP A 273 -20.79 5.28 -0.30
CA ASP A 273 -21.67 4.11 -0.09
C ASP A 273 -20.95 2.80 -0.43
N SER A 274 -20.37 2.77 -1.65
CA SER A 274 -19.67 1.59 -2.15
C SER A 274 -18.45 1.23 -1.30
N TRP A 275 -17.80 2.20 -0.65
CA TRP A 275 -16.66 1.93 0.22
C TRP A 275 -17.09 1.31 1.55
N PHE A 276 -18.08 1.89 2.24
CA PHE A 276 -18.57 1.37 3.53
C PHE A 276 -19.10 -0.05 3.38
N GLN A 277 -19.94 -0.32 2.38
CA GLN A 277 -20.49 -1.65 2.11
C GLN A 277 -19.38 -2.69 1.87
N ARG A 278 -18.42 -2.38 0.99
CA ARG A 278 -17.31 -3.29 0.72
C ARG A 278 -16.41 -3.49 1.94
N ARG A 279 -16.18 -2.43 2.73
CA ARG A 279 -15.34 -2.51 3.93
C ARG A 279 -15.91 -3.47 4.95
N LEU A 280 -17.22 -3.40 5.20
CA LEU A 280 -17.91 -4.29 6.12
C LEU A 280 -17.79 -5.75 5.66
N VAL A 281 -18.01 -6.03 4.37
CA VAL A 281 -17.84 -7.38 3.81
C VAL A 281 -16.40 -7.88 3.97
N THR A 282 -15.40 -7.05 3.62
CA THR A 282 -13.99 -7.43 3.75
C THR A 282 -13.59 -7.68 5.20
N LEU A 283 -14.01 -6.83 6.14
CA LEU A 283 -13.67 -7.01 7.55
C LEU A 283 -14.33 -8.25 8.14
N ALA A 284 -15.58 -8.55 7.77
CA ALA A 284 -16.25 -9.79 8.15
C ALA A 284 -15.49 -11.03 7.65
N GLN A 285 -15.07 -11.05 6.38
CA GLN A 285 -14.25 -12.13 5.82
C GLN A 285 -12.86 -12.24 6.49
N PHE A 286 -12.30 -11.13 6.96
CA PHE A 286 -11.03 -11.15 7.68
C PHE A 286 -11.18 -11.66 9.11
N ALA A 287 -12.31 -11.35 9.77
CA ALA A 287 -12.64 -11.81 11.11
C ALA A 287 -12.92 -13.32 11.13
N ASP A 288 -13.65 -13.83 10.13
CA ASP A 288 -13.95 -15.25 9.95
C ASP A 288 -13.50 -15.75 8.57
N PRO A 289 -12.18 -15.98 8.39
CA PRO A 289 -11.64 -16.38 7.10
C PRO A 289 -11.98 -17.86 6.80
N PRO A 290 -12.20 -18.23 5.52
CA PRO A 290 -12.42 -19.62 5.13
C PRO A 290 -11.25 -20.55 5.52
N ASP A 291 -11.54 -21.85 5.59
CA ASP A 291 -10.54 -22.87 5.90
C ASP A 291 -9.30 -22.76 4.99
N GLY A 292 -8.12 -22.84 5.60
CA GLY A 292 -6.83 -22.72 4.90
C GLY A 292 -6.34 -21.29 4.70
N ILE A 293 -7.14 -20.26 5.01
CA ILE A 293 -6.68 -18.88 5.06
C ILE A 293 -6.21 -18.54 6.49
N PRO A 294 -5.04 -17.89 6.68
CA PRO A 294 -4.55 -17.55 8.01
C PRO A 294 -5.52 -16.69 8.81
N LYS A 295 -5.66 -16.97 10.10
CA LYS A 295 -6.51 -16.20 11.04
C LYS A 295 -5.94 -14.80 11.30
N VAL A 296 -6.73 -13.93 11.93
CA VAL A 296 -6.31 -12.57 12.30
C VAL A 296 -4.99 -12.56 13.09
N THR A 297 -4.87 -13.44 14.08
CA THR A 297 -3.66 -13.55 14.93
C THR A 297 -2.42 -14.04 14.19
N GLN A 298 -2.57 -14.63 13.01
CA GLN A 298 -1.47 -15.12 12.17
C GLN A 298 -1.00 -14.08 11.13
N ARG A 299 -1.59 -12.89 11.13
CA ARG A 299 -1.30 -11.83 10.16
C ARG A 299 -0.96 -10.50 10.86
N PRO A 300 0.09 -10.46 11.69
CA PRO A 300 0.42 -9.30 12.52
C PRO A 300 0.69 -8.02 11.70
N LEU A 301 1.17 -8.14 10.47
CA LEU A 301 1.39 -7.01 9.56
C LEU A 301 0.11 -6.19 9.29
N TYR A 302 -1.08 -6.79 9.38
CA TYR A 302 -2.34 -6.08 9.15
C TYR A 302 -2.75 -5.16 10.31
N CYS A 303 -2.08 -5.16 11.47
CA CYS A 303 -2.45 -4.26 12.58
C CYS A 303 -2.50 -2.78 12.14
N TRP A 304 -1.51 -2.32 11.37
CA TRP A 304 -1.49 -0.96 10.83
C TRP A 304 -2.59 -0.72 9.82
N TRP A 305 -2.93 -1.73 9.01
CA TRP A 305 -4.06 -1.64 8.09
C TRP A 305 -5.38 -1.49 8.84
N TYR A 306 -5.65 -2.30 9.87
CA TYR A 306 -6.84 -2.15 10.71
C TYR A 306 -6.92 -0.75 11.34
N LEU A 307 -5.81 -0.24 11.89
CA LEU A 307 -5.74 1.12 12.40
C LEU A 307 -6.12 2.13 11.32
N MET A 308 -5.48 2.07 10.14
CA MET A 308 -5.79 2.95 9.01
C MET A 308 -7.26 2.87 8.60
N GLN A 309 -7.86 1.67 8.55
CA GLN A 309 -9.28 1.52 8.23
C GLN A 309 -10.18 2.20 9.27
N GLY A 310 -9.88 2.06 10.56
CA GLY A 310 -10.63 2.74 11.63
C GLY A 310 -10.55 4.26 11.51
N PHE A 311 -9.35 4.82 11.29
CA PHE A 311 -9.20 6.26 11.10
C PHE A 311 -9.92 6.76 9.83
N VAL A 312 -9.80 6.04 8.71
CA VAL A 312 -10.49 6.39 7.46
C VAL A 312 -12.01 6.34 7.64
N ALA A 313 -12.54 5.32 8.32
CA ALA A 313 -13.98 5.21 8.62
C ALA A 313 -14.48 6.39 9.45
N ILE A 314 -13.74 6.77 10.51
CA ILE A 314 -14.07 7.95 11.32
C ILE A 314 -14.12 9.19 10.44
N GLN A 315 -13.09 9.44 9.62
CA GLN A 315 -13.04 10.65 8.77
C GLN A 315 -14.15 10.68 7.73
N LEU A 316 -14.37 9.59 7.02
CA LEU A 316 -15.40 9.48 5.99
C LEU A 316 -16.82 9.61 6.57
N SER A 317 -17.05 9.10 7.79
CA SER A 317 -18.35 9.21 8.48
C SER A 317 -18.76 10.65 8.82
N ARG A 318 -17.81 11.60 8.80
CA ARG A 318 -18.09 13.02 9.04
C ARG A 318 -18.80 13.69 7.87
N MET A 319 -18.78 13.07 6.68
CA MET A 319 -19.42 13.62 5.49
C MET A 319 -20.94 13.57 5.55
N SER A 320 -21.53 12.54 6.17
CA SER A 320 -22.97 12.41 6.34
C SER A 320 -23.31 11.53 7.55
N ARG A 321 -24.41 11.88 8.23
CA ARG A 321 -24.95 11.11 9.36
C ARG A 321 -25.35 9.68 8.98
N SER A 322 -25.68 9.44 7.70
CA SER A 322 -26.06 8.11 7.19
C SER A 322 -24.98 7.05 7.40
N TYR A 323 -23.70 7.44 7.50
CA TYR A 323 -22.57 6.51 7.63
C TYR A 323 -22.09 6.30 9.06
N TRP A 324 -22.74 6.90 10.07
CA TRP A 324 -22.29 6.77 11.45
C TRP A 324 -22.36 5.33 11.94
N LYS A 325 -23.46 4.62 11.62
CA LYS A 325 -23.64 3.21 11.97
C LYS A 325 -22.59 2.33 11.29
N ASP A 326 -22.41 2.47 9.99
CA ASP A 326 -21.43 1.68 9.23
C ASP A 326 -19.99 1.92 9.74
N ALA A 327 -19.67 3.16 10.13
CA ALA A 327 -18.38 3.48 10.71
C ALA A 327 -18.18 2.85 12.10
N ASP A 328 -19.21 2.81 12.93
CA ASP A 328 -19.16 2.15 14.23
C ASP A 328 -19.00 0.63 14.07
N ASP A 329 -19.68 0.02 13.09
CA ASP A 329 -19.54 -1.41 12.76
C ASP A 329 -18.13 -1.75 12.25
N ILE A 330 -17.55 -0.88 11.40
CA ILE A 330 -16.15 -1.02 10.98
C ILE A 330 -15.21 -0.95 12.19
N LEU A 331 -15.45 -0.02 13.11
CA LEU A 331 -14.61 0.15 14.29
C LEU A 331 -14.69 -1.05 15.24
N GLU A 332 -15.85 -1.70 15.36
CA GLU A 332 -16.01 -2.94 16.12
C GLU A 332 -15.07 -4.04 15.58
N TYR A 333 -15.13 -4.32 14.27
CA TYR A 333 -14.19 -5.26 13.64
C TYR A 333 -12.72 -4.88 13.83
N VAL A 334 -12.41 -3.58 13.73
CA VAL A 334 -11.04 -3.08 13.92
C VAL A 334 -10.57 -3.29 15.36
N TYR A 335 -11.40 -2.98 16.36
CA TYR A 335 -11.03 -3.17 17.76
C TYR A 335 -10.87 -4.63 18.13
N ASP A 336 -11.76 -5.51 17.67
CA ASP A 336 -11.65 -6.95 17.91
C ASP A 336 -10.38 -7.53 17.28
N ALA A 337 -10.07 -7.13 16.05
CA ALA A 337 -8.86 -7.58 15.37
C ALA A 337 -7.60 -7.07 16.07
N LEU A 338 -7.54 -5.79 16.45
CA LEU A 338 -6.40 -5.21 17.16
C LEU A 338 -6.21 -5.84 18.54
N LYS A 339 -7.30 -6.16 19.25
CA LYS A 339 -7.26 -6.90 20.50
C LYS A 339 -6.61 -8.26 20.31
N ALA A 340 -7.13 -9.05 19.37
CA ALA A 340 -6.62 -10.39 19.08
C ALA A 340 -5.14 -10.36 18.64
N ILE A 341 -4.74 -9.38 17.83
CA ILE A 341 -3.34 -9.25 17.41
C ILE A 341 -2.44 -8.87 18.58
N THR A 342 -2.78 -7.85 19.36
CA THR A 342 -1.91 -7.35 20.45
C THR A 342 -1.76 -8.32 21.62
N GLU A 343 -2.76 -9.18 21.85
CA GLU A 343 -2.66 -10.30 22.81
C GLU A 343 -1.56 -11.30 22.43
N VAL A 344 -1.32 -11.50 21.13
CA VAL A 344 -0.30 -12.43 20.61
C VAL A 344 1.01 -11.70 20.29
N TRP A 345 0.93 -10.44 19.84
CA TRP A 345 2.04 -9.64 19.31
C TRP A 345 2.17 -8.33 20.09
N PRO A 346 2.72 -8.37 21.32
CA PRO A 346 2.80 -7.18 22.17
C PRO A 346 3.66 -6.10 21.51
N CYS A 347 3.08 -4.92 21.34
CA CYS A 347 3.72 -3.78 20.68
C CYS A 347 3.14 -2.47 21.23
N SER A 348 3.94 -1.77 22.04
CA SER A 348 3.51 -0.52 22.69
C SER A 348 3.10 0.57 21.69
N ALA A 349 3.73 0.61 20.50
CA ALA A 349 3.36 1.55 19.46
C ALA A 349 1.96 1.30 18.89
N VAL A 350 1.56 0.03 18.74
CA VAL A 350 0.21 -0.34 18.29
C VAL A 350 -0.81 -0.02 19.39
N GLU A 351 -0.49 -0.30 20.66
CA GLU A 351 -1.36 0.04 21.80
C GLU A 351 -1.60 1.55 21.91
N GLN A 352 -0.55 2.37 21.74
CA GLN A 352 -0.67 3.83 21.72
C GLN A 352 -1.51 4.32 20.54
N ALA A 353 -1.31 3.75 19.35
CA ALA A 353 -2.09 4.06 18.16
C ALA A 353 -3.58 3.70 18.34
N TRP A 354 -3.85 2.52 18.90
CA TRP A 354 -5.21 2.09 19.22
C TRP A 354 -5.86 3.01 20.25
N THR A 355 -5.16 3.37 21.33
CA THR A 355 -5.66 4.32 22.33
C THR A 355 -6.04 5.66 21.70
N THR A 356 -5.22 6.13 20.75
CA THR A 356 -5.48 7.35 19.99
C THR A 356 -6.73 7.21 19.10
N LEU A 357 -6.91 6.07 18.44
CA LEU A 357 -8.09 5.79 17.64
C LEU A 357 -9.37 5.82 18.49
N ARG A 358 -9.37 5.16 19.66
CA ARG A 358 -10.51 5.18 20.60
C ARG A 358 -10.85 6.59 21.05
N LYS A 359 -9.84 7.39 21.41
CA LYS A 359 -10.05 8.79 21.80
C LYS A 359 -10.75 9.59 20.70
N LYS A 360 -10.33 9.42 19.44
CA LYS A 360 -11.00 10.10 18.30
C LYS A 360 -12.42 9.60 18.08
N HIS A 361 -12.66 8.30 18.26
CA HIS A 361 -14.01 7.74 18.18
C HIS A 361 -14.92 8.36 19.26
N ASP A 362 -14.44 8.46 20.51
CA ASP A 362 -15.18 9.09 21.61
C ASP A 362 -15.46 10.58 21.35
N GLU A 363 -14.48 11.31 20.81
CA GLU A 363 -14.66 12.70 20.39
C GLU A 363 -15.75 12.83 19.30
N CYS A 364 -15.74 11.93 18.32
CA CYS A 364 -16.79 11.88 17.31
C CYS A 364 -18.16 11.56 17.91
N LEU A 365 -18.26 10.59 18.83
CA LEU A 365 -19.53 10.25 19.50
C LEU A 365 -20.10 11.43 20.28
N LYS A 366 -19.26 12.21 20.98
CA LYS A 366 -19.69 13.44 21.68
C LYS A 366 -20.27 14.45 20.70
N LEU A 367 -19.57 14.73 19.60
CA LEU A 367 -20.05 15.67 18.58
C LEU A 367 -21.37 15.21 17.92
N ARG A 368 -21.55 13.90 17.72
CA ARG A 368 -22.81 13.30 17.22
C ARG A 368 -23.97 13.55 18.21
N ASN A 369 -23.71 13.39 19.51
CA ASN A 369 -24.72 13.53 20.57
C ASN A 369 -25.11 14.99 20.85
N GLU A 370 -24.18 15.93 20.69
CA GLU A 370 -24.40 17.37 20.90
C GLU A 370 -25.20 18.03 19.75
N GLY A 371 -25.69 17.24 18.78
CA GLY A 371 -26.49 17.74 17.67
C GLY A 371 -25.71 18.62 16.69
N GLY A 372 -24.37 18.52 16.69
CA GLY A 372 -23.48 19.33 15.86
C GLY A 372 -23.97 19.42 14.41
N ALA A 373 -24.09 20.65 13.91
CA ALA A 373 -24.45 20.90 12.51
C ALA A 373 -23.48 20.13 11.59
N GLU A 374 -23.94 19.59 10.46
CA GLU A 374 -23.07 18.89 9.50
C GLU A 374 -21.83 19.72 9.15
N SER A 375 -21.96 21.05 9.09
CA SER A 375 -20.86 22.00 8.87
C SER A 375 -19.79 22.02 9.98
N SER A 376 -20.13 21.71 11.23
CA SER A 376 -19.18 21.63 12.35
C SER A 376 -18.39 20.31 12.38
N LEU A 377 -18.92 19.28 11.71
CA LEU A 377 -18.28 17.99 11.53
C LEU A 377 -17.38 17.97 10.30
N ILE A 378 -17.61 18.81 9.29
CA ILE A 378 -16.77 18.96 8.10
C ILE A 378 -15.61 19.93 8.41
N GLY A 379 -14.73 19.54 9.34
CA GLY A 379 -13.41 20.17 9.46
C GLY A 379 -12.53 19.73 8.28
N PRO A 380 -11.50 20.49 7.89
CA PRO A 380 -10.55 20.03 6.88
C PRO A 380 -10.04 18.64 7.28
N PHE A 381 -10.12 17.68 6.36
CA PHE A 381 -9.35 16.44 6.44
C PHE A 381 -7.93 16.88 6.74
N TYR A 382 -7.39 16.47 7.91
CA TYR A 382 -6.09 16.84 8.47
C TYR A 382 -5.34 17.90 7.66
N PRO A 383 -5.14 19.15 8.16
CA PRO A 383 -4.35 20.12 7.42
C PRO A 383 -3.03 19.44 7.02
N LEU A 384 -2.82 19.30 5.71
CA LEU A 384 -1.52 19.00 5.16
C LEU A 384 -0.67 20.17 5.67
N VAL A 385 0.09 19.92 6.74
CA VAL A 385 0.95 20.91 7.38
C VAL A 385 2.05 21.31 6.40
#